data_AF-A0ABD2NL19-F1
#
_entry.id   AF-A0ABD2NL19-F1
#
_cell.length_a   1.000
_cell.length_b   1.000
_cell.length_c   1.000
_cell.angle_alpha   90.00
_cell.angle_beta   90.00
_cell.angle_gamma   90.00
#
_symmetry.space_group_name_H-M   'P 1'
#
loop_
_entity.id
_entity.type
_entity.pdbx_description
1 polymer ?
#
loop_
_entity_poly.entity_id
_entity_poly.type
_entity_poly.pdbx_seq_one_letter_code
_entity_poly.pdbx_strand_id
1 'polypeptide(L)'
;MRSLLLVCWSPLPLLVAAVPRFDPSALLRDVLVPADASVGSTIYRLRASDPTFDYPLQFTIRGDATAVSVESLNCTRFNSVCQANVVLQKKLEPTRFYDFAVDVKSVGGASASINCSFRATDATTPWGEIFPGAPTLLMVSEKSR
;
A
#
# COMPACT_ATOMS: atom_id res chain seq x y z
N MET A 1 -25.85 -48.47 41.72
CA MET A 1 -24.76 -47.47 41.73
C MET A 1 -24.61 -46.91 40.32
N ARG A 2 -25.19 -45.74 40.03
CA ARG A 2 -25.11 -45.07 38.73
C ARG A 2 -24.14 -43.89 38.87
N SER A 3 -22.94 -44.05 38.32
CA SER A 3 -21.92 -43.00 38.29
C SER A 3 -22.27 -42.04 37.14
N LEU A 4 -22.66 -40.81 37.47
CA LEU A 4 -22.84 -39.74 36.49
C LEU A 4 -21.47 -39.13 36.16
N LEU A 5 -20.98 -39.38 34.95
CA LEU A 5 -19.88 -38.63 34.36
C LEU A 5 -20.44 -37.30 33.82
N LEU A 6 -20.20 -36.21 34.57
CA LEU A 6 -20.39 -34.85 34.08
C LEU A 6 -19.20 -34.50 33.17
N VAL A 7 -19.42 -34.64 31.86
CA VAL A 7 -18.54 -34.05 30.85
C VAL A 7 -18.87 -32.56 30.79
N CYS A 8 -18.08 -31.74 31.48
CA CYS A 8 -18.10 -30.29 31.31
C CYS A 8 -17.58 -29.95 29.91
N TRP A 9 -18.49 -29.77 28.96
CA TRP A 9 -18.22 -28.99 27.76
C TRP A 9 -18.15 -27.51 28.15
N SER A 10 -16.95 -27.02 28.44
CA SER A 10 -16.70 -25.58 28.42
C SER A 10 -16.56 -25.13 26.97
N PRO A 11 -17.34 -24.15 26.49
CA PRO A 11 -17.06 -23.53 25.22
C PRO A 11 -15.80 -22.67 25.42
N LEU A 12 -14.66 -23.12 24.90
CA LEU A 12 -13.52 -22.22 24.72
C LEU A 12 -14.01 -21.07 23.82
N PRO A 13 -13.96 -19.80 24.27
CA PRO A 13 -14.19 -18.69 23.35
C PRO A 13 -13.09 -18.76 22.29
N LEU A 14 -13.48 -19.11 21.06
CA LEU A 14 -12.66 -18.89 19.88
C LEU A 14 -12.41 -17.38 19.82
N LEU A 15 -11.24 -16.95 20.31
CA LEU A 15 -10.75 -15.61 20.09
C LEU A 15 -10.59 -15.48 18.58
N VAL A 16 -11.57 -14.85 17.92
CA VAL A 16 -11.42 -14.43 16.52
C VAL A 16 -10.29 -13.43 16.55
N ALA A 17 -9.09 -13.86 16.16
CA ALA A 17 -7.97 -12.95 15.98
C ALA A 17 -8.41 -11.91 14.95
N ALA A 18 -8.49 -10.65 15.38
CA ALA A 18 -8.71 -9.54 14.49
C ALA A 18 -7.56 -9.52 13.48
N VAL A 19 -7.90 -9.65 12.20
CA VAL A 19 -6.91 -9.64 11.12
C VAL A 19 -6.97 -8.27 10.43
N PRO A 20 -5.81 -7.66 10.13
CA PRO A 20 -5.74 -6.48 9.30
C PRO A 20 -6.47 -6.67 7.97
N ARG A 21 -7.07 -5.60 7.45
CA ARG A 21 -7.84 -5.60 6.21
C ARG A 21 -7.36 -4.49 5.31
N PHE A 22 -7.07 -4.82 4.07
CA PHE A 22 -6.84 -3.82 3.04
C PHE A 22 -8.14 -3.07 2.73
N ASP A 23 -8.01 -1.77 2.47
CA ASP A 23 -9.12 -0.93 2.03
C ASP A 23 -9.55 -1.36 0.61
N PRO A 24 -10.78 -1.85 0.43
CA PRO A 24 -11.24 -2.34 -0.88
C PRO A 24 -11.28 -1.25 -1.94
N SER A 25 -11.34 0.03 -1.56
CA SER A 25 -11.33 1.17 -2.47
C SER A 25 -9.92 1.58 -2.95
N ALA A 26 -8.87 1.05 -2.31
CA ALA A 26 -7.47 1.38 -2.59
C ALA A 26 -6.63 0.13 -2.90
N LEU A 27 -7.22 -0.83 -3.61
CA LEU A 27 -6.52 -2.01 -4.12
C LEU A 27 -5.77 -1.65 -5.40
N LEU A 28 -4.48 -1.98 -5.45
CA LEU A 28 -3.64 -1.83 -6.64
C LEU A 28 -3.99 -2.92 -7.66
N ARG A 29 -5.09 -2.74 -8.39
CA ARG A 29 -5.55 -3.63 -9.46
C ARG A 29 -5.92 -2.77 -10.67
N ASP A 30 -5.47 -3.19 -11.86
CA ASP A 30 -5.75 -2.51 -13.12
C ASP A 30 -5.26 -1.06 -13.19
N VAL A 31 -4.22 -0.73 -12.42
CA VAL A 31 -3.61 0.61 -12.45
C VAL A 31 -2.69 0.75 -13.66
N LEU A 32 -2.79 1.89 -14.33
CA LEU A 32 -1.93 2.26 -15.45
C LEU A 32 -0.84 3.22 -14.98
N VAL A 33 0.41 2.89 -15.28
CA VAL A 33 1.58 3.69 -14.92
C VAL A 33 2.36 4.05 -16.20
N PRO A 34 2.68 5.32 -16.47
CA PRO A 34 3.51 5.70 -17.61
C PRO A 34 4.86 4.97 -17.60
N ALA A 35 5.33 4.45 -18.74
CA ALA A 35 6.61 3.75 -18.81
C ALA A 35 7.82 4.66 -18.51
N ASP A 36 7.64 5.98 -18.62
CA ASP A 36 8.63 7.00 -18.29
C ASP A 36 8.52 7.52 -16.84
N ALA A 37 7.67 6.93 -16.00
CA ALA A 37 7.61 7.25 -14.58
C ALA A 37 9.00 7.15 -13.95
N SER A 38 9.38 8.15 -13.16
CA SER A 38 10.73 8.26 -12.61
C SER A 38 10.97 7.19 -11.55
N VAL A 39 12.16 6.57 -11.58
CA VAL A 39 12.62 5.71 -10.48
C VAL A 39 12.69 6.53 -9.20
N GLY A 40 12.20 5.97 -8.10
CA GLY A 40 12.02 6.66 -6.81
C GLY A 40 10.68 7.38 -6.66
N SER A 41 9.84 7.45 -7.70
CA SER A 41 8.50 8.02 -7.57
C SER A 41 7.53 7.05 -6.91
N THR A 42 6.57 7.60 -6.16
CA THR A 42 5.43 6.84 -5.66
C THR A 42 4.40 6.69 -6.78
N ILE A 43 4.11 5.45 -7.17
CA ILE A 43 3.14 5.14 -8.22
C ILE A 43 1.75 4.80 -7.67
N TYR A 44 1.67 4.43 -6.40
CA TYR A 44 0.40 4.08 -5.75
C TYR A 44 0.48 4.19 -4.23
N ARG A 45 -0.68 4.28 -3.56
CA ARG A 45 -0.78 4.28 -2.09
C ARG A 45 -1.74 3.20 -1.61
N LEU A 46 -1.18 2.18 -0.96
CA LEU A 46 -1.93 1.13 -0.29
C LEU A 46 -2.49 1.63 1.03
N ARG A 47 -3.60 1.06 1.45
CA ARG A 47 -4.28 1.38 2.71
C ARG A 47 -4.77 0.10 3.38
N ALA A 48 -4.61 0.01 4.69
CA ALA A 48 -5.17 -1.07 5.48
C ALA A 48 -5.56 -0.56 6.88
N SER A 49 -6.53 -1.22 7.50
CA SER A 49 -6.96 -0.98 8.87
C SER A 49 -6.96 -2.27 9.66
N ASP A 50 -6.84 -2.15 10.98
CA ASP A 50 -7.02 -3.26 11.91
C ASP A 50 -8.26 -2.98 12.77
N PRO A 51 -9.23 -3.90 12.87
CA PRO A 51 -10.47 -3.65 13.60
C PRO A 51 -10.25 -3.51 15.12
N THR A 52 -9.09 -3.90 15.63
CA THR A 52 -8.68 -3.72 17.03
C THR A 52 -7.69 -2.57 17.23
N PHE A 53 -7.41 -1.79 16.19
CA PHE A 53 -6.47 -0.66 16.22
C PHE A 53 -5.05 -1.06 16.64
N ASP A 54 -4.63 -2.28 16.29
CA ASP A 54 -3.31 -2.84 16.57
C ASP A 54 -2.24 -2.27 15.61
N TYR A 55 -1.85 -1.02 15.88
CA TYR A 55 -0.98 -0.20 15.03
C TYR A 55 0.41 0.03 15.66
N PRO A 56 1.45 0.30 14.83
CA PRO A 56 1.43 0.49 13.38
C PRO A 56 1.31 -0.82 12.60
N LEU A 57 0.63 -0.77 11.45
CA LEU A 57 0.69 -1.84 10.46
C LEU A 57 1.98 -1.75 9.65
N GLN A 58 2.63 -2.89 9.46
CA GLN A 58 3.82 -3.01 8.61
C GLN A 58 3.45 -3.65 7.28
N PHE A 59 3.82 -2.99 6.19
CA PHE A 59 3.61 -3.48 4.82
C PHE A 59 4.92 -3.99 4.24
N THR A 60 4.88 -5.16 3.60
CA THR A 60 6.06 -5.81 3.02
C THR A 60 5.70 -6.48 1.70
N ILE A 61 6.65 -6.51 0.77
CA ILE A 61 6.50 -7.28 -0.47
C ILE A 61 6.71 -8.76 -0.16
N ARG A 62 5.83 -9.60 -0.69
CA ARG A 62 5.97 -11.05 -0.63
C ARG A 62 6.71 -11.57 -1.86
N GLY A 63 7.83 -12.24 -1.64
CA GLY A 63 8.69 -12.76 -2.71
C GLY A 63 9.56 -11.68 -3.37
N ASP A 64 10.11 -12.00 -4.54
CA ASP A 64 11.11 -11.17 -5.20
C ASP A 64 10.49 -10.25 -6.26
N ALA A 65 9.90 -9.12 -5.83
CA ALA A 65 9.54 -8.05 -6.75
C ALA A 65 10.68 -7.03 -6.84
N THR A 66 11.33 -6.94 -8.00
CA THR A 66 12.49 -6.04 -8.18
C THR A 66 12.15 -4.70 -8.81
N ALA A 67 10.94 -4.55 -9.35
CA ALA A 67 10.49 -3.33 -10.01
C ALA A 67 9.98 -2.27 -9.05
N VAL A 68 9.54 -2.66 -7.85
CA VAL A 68 8.92 -1.79 -6.85
C VAL A 68 9.41 -2.12 -5.45
N SER A 69 9.35 -1.15 -4.55
CA SER A 69 9.43 -1.33 -3.10
C SER A 69 8.12 -0.87 -2.46
N VAL A 70 7.91 -1.28 -1.21
CA VAL A 70 6.79 -0.81 -0.39
C VAL A 70 7.34 -0.12 0.85
N GLU A 71 6.91 1.12 1.07
CA GLU A 71 7.36 1.97 2.17
C GLU A 71 6.18 2.30 3.07
N SER A 72 6.20 1.76 4.30
CA SER A 72 5.15 2.03 5.29
C SER A 72 5.22 3.48 5.76
N LEU A 73 4.09 4.18 5.77
CA LEU A 73 3.99 5.52 6.32
C LEU A 73 3.72 5.46 7.81
N ASN A 74 4.14 6.51 8.52
CA ASN A 74 3.92 6.62 9.96
C ASN A 74 2.42 6.51 10.28
N CYS A 75 2.09 5.54 11.12
CA CYS A 75 0.75 5.26 11.57
C CYS A 75 0.77 5.05 13.09
N THR A 76 -0.25 5.54 13.78
CA THR A 76 -0.39 5.43 15.23
C THR A 76 -1.75 4.86 15.57
N ARG A 77 -1.93 4.46 16.84
CA ARG A 77 -3.23 3.99 17.38
C ARG A 77 -4.40 4.99 17.19
N PHE A 78 -4.10 6.27 16.96
CA PHE A 78 -5.09 7.32 16.75
C PHE A 78 -5.55 7.44 15.30
N ASN A 79 -4.84 6.80 14.36
CA ASN A 79 -5.26 6.72 12.98
C ASN A 79 -6.36 5.68 12.83
N SER A 80 -7.27 5.88 11.87
CA SER A 80 -8.25 4.86 11.50
C SER A 80 -7.71 3.89 10.44
N VAL A 81 -6.66 4.29 9.73
CA VAL A 81 -6.07 3.58 8.59
C VAL A 81 -4.57 3.83 8.57
N CYS A 82 -3.78 2.78 8.31
CA CYS A 82 -2.36 2.88 7.98
C CYS A 82 -2.16 2.81 6.46
N GLN A 83 -1.09 3.42 5.97
CA GLN A 83 -0.83 3.56 4.54
C GLN A 83 0.60 3.13 4.21
N ALA A 84 0.82 2.74 2.95
CA ALA A 84 2.15 2.50 2.42
C ALA A 84 2.25 2.99 0.97
N ASN A 85 3.39 3.58 0.63
CA ASN A 85 3.71 3.94 -0.75
C ASN A 85 4.23 2.72 -1.49
N VAL A 86 3.77 2.52 -2.73
CA VAL A 86 4.44 1.66 -3.70
C VAL A 86 5.38 2.56 -4.50
N VAL A 87 6.67 2.32 -4.38
CA VAL A 87 7.72 3.17 -4.95
C VAL A 87 8.42 2.42 -6.08
N LEU A 88 8.61 3.08 -7.21
CA LEU A 88 9.24 2.48 -8.38
C LEU A 88 10.76 2.35 -8.16
N GLN A 89 11.31 1.17 -8.37
CA GLN A 89 12.74 0.87 -8.18
C GLN A 89 13.50 0.67 -9.49
N LYS A 90 12.78 0.43 -10.60
CA LYS A 90 13.36 0.24 -11.93
C LYS A 90 12.52 0.93 -12.99
N LYS A 91 13.18 1.31 -14.09
CA LYS A 91 12.47 1.79 -15.27
C LYS A 91 11.52 0.72 -15.79
N LEU A 92 10.34 1.14 -16.21
CA LEU A 92 9.30 0.26 -16.73
C LEU A 92 9.52 -0.03 -18.21
N GLU A 93 9.16 -1.25 -18.62
CA GLU A 93 9.07 -1.64 -20.02
C GLU A 93 7.66 -1.31 -20.52
N PRO A 94 7.52 -0.57 -21.64
CA PRO A 94 6.21 -0.20 -22.17
C PRO A 94 5.34 -1.44 -22.44
N THR A 95 4.02 -1.30 -22.23
CA THR A 95 2.99 -2.36 -22.31
C THR A 95 3.06 -3.52 -21.31
N ARG A 96 4.14 -3.65 -20.53
CA ARG A 96 4.37 -4.79 -19.63
C ARG A 96 3.47 -4.76 -18.39
N PHE A 97 3.06 -5.94 -17.94
CA PHE A 97 2.39 -6.16 -16.66
C PHE A 97 3.40 -6.45 -15.54
N TYR A 98 3.15 -5.87 -14.37
CA TYR A 98 3.94 -6.04 -13.17
C TYR A 98 3.04 -6.55 -12.04
N ASP A 99 3.20 -7.82 -11.72
CA ASP A 99 2.44 -8.51 -10.67
C ASP A 99 3.33 -8.77 -9.46
N PHE A 100 2.79 -8.52 -8.27
CA PHE A 100 3.45 -8.80 -7.00
C PHE A 100 2.42 -8.95 -5.89
N ALA A 101 2.82 -9.44 -4.73
CA ALA A 101 1.95 -9.52 -3.57
C ALA A 101 2.49 -8.65 -2.43
N VAL A 102 1.58 -8.08 -1.65
CA VAL A 102 1.91 -7.28 -0.46
C VAL A 102 1.23 -7.90 0.74
N ASP A 103 2.04 -8.13 1.78
CA ASP A 103 1.59 -8.55 3.10
C ASP A 103 1.48 -7.33 4.00
N VAL A 104 0.44 -7.29 4.82
CA VAL A 104 0.30 -6.35 5.93
C VAL A 104 0.27 -7.13 7.24
N LYS A 105 1.01 -6.66 8.23
CA LYS A 105 1.16 -7.32 9.53
C LYS A 105 0.90 -6.34 10.67
N SER A 106 0.14 -6.78 11.67
CA SER A 106 -0.10 -6.05 12.92
C SER A 106 0.99 -6.32 13.96
N VAL A 107 1.05 -5.52 15.03
CA VAL A 107 2.04 -5.70 16.11
C VAL A 107 1.83 -7.03 16.84
N GLY A 108 0.58 -7.44 17.04
CA GLY A 108 0.15 -8.73 17.58
C GLY A 108 0.40 -9.92 16.66
N GLY A 109 0.90 -9.70 15.44
CA GLY A 109 1.35 -10.73 14.52
C GLY A 109 0.28 -11.27 13.56
N ALA A 110 -0.95 -10.76 13.63
CA ALA A 110 -1.96 -11.04 12.63
C ALA A 110 -1.54 -10.45 11.28
N SER A 111 -1.87 -11.13 10.18
CA SER A 111 -1.46 -10.68 8.85
C SER A 111 -2.48 -11.01 7.77
N ALA A 112 -2.47 -10.21 6.70
CA ALA A 112 -3.26 -10.40 5.51
C ALA A 112 -2.42 -10.10 4.27
N SER A 113 -2.79 -10.68 3.13
CA SER A 113 -2.07 -10.52 1.86
C SER A 113 -3.03 -10.09 0.75
N ILE A 114 -2.52 -9.29 -0.19
CA ILE A 114 -3.21 -8.99 -1.45
C ILE A 114 -2.27 -9.17 -2.63
N ASN A 115 -2.84 -9.60 -3.75
CA ASN A 115 -2.19 -9.50 -5.05
C ASN A 115 -2.40 -8.10 -5.61
N CYS A 116 -1.30 -7.51 -6.06
CA CYS A 116 -1.22 -6.20 -6.68
C CYS A 116 -0.77 -6.35 -8.13
N SER A 117 -1.33 -5.54 -9.02
CA SER A 117 -0.92 -5.48 -10.41
C SER A 117 -1.02 -4.06 -10.95
N PHE A 118 -0.09 -3.72 -11.83
CA PHE A 118 -0.19 -2.54 -12.67
C PHE A 118 0.38 -2.81 -14.06
N ARG A 119 -0.03 -2.01 -15.03
CA ARG A 119 0.45 -2.07 -16.41
C ARG A 119 1.19 -0.80 -16.77
N ALA A 120 2.38 -0.97 -17.33
CA ALA A 120 3.11 0.12 -17.93
C ALA A 120 2.45 0.54 -19.25
N THR A 121 2.19 1.82 -19.45
CA THR A 121 1.64 2.37 -20.69
C THR A 121 2.75 2.94 -21.57
N ASP A 122 2.48 3.07 -22.87
CA ASP A 122 3.39 3.70 -23.83
C ASP A 122 3.34 5.24 -23.77
N ALA A 123 2.65 5.78 -22.76
CA ALA A 123 2.59 7.21 -22.54
C ALA A 123 3.95 7.70 -22.06
N THR A 124 4.45 8.73 -22.75
CA THR A 124 5.55 9.57 -22.28
C THR A 124 4.98 10.93 -21.91
N THR A 125 5.54 11.58 -20.90
CA THR A 125 5.18 12.94 -20.50
C THR A 125 5.94 13.95 -21.37
N PRO A 126 5.31 14.62 -22.36
CA PRO A 126 5.97 15.66 -23.13
C PRO A 126 6.14 16.93 -22.28
N TRP A 127 7.18 16.94 -21.43
CA TRP A 127 7.46 18.02 -20.47
C TRP A 127 7.48 19.41 -21.12
N GLY A 128 8.06 19.53 -22.32
CA GLY A 128 8.15 20.80 -23.05
C GLY A 128 6.83 21.32 -23.61
N GLU A 129 5.83 20.45 -23.77
CA GLU A 129 4.51 20.83 -24.29
C GLU A 129 3.48 21.01 -23.17
N ILE A 130 3.55 20.20 -22.11
CA ILE A 130 2.62 20.25 -20.98
C ILE A 130 2.91 21.45 -20.07
N PHE A 131 4.19 21.78 -19.89
CA PHE A 131 4.61 22.91 -19.06
C PHE A 131 5.33 23.96 -19.92
N PRO A 132 4.61 24.65 -20.84
CA PRO A 132 5.19 25.76 -21.57
C PRO A 132 5.54 26.85 -20.54
N GLY A 133 6.83 27.04 -20.28
CA GLY A 133 7.33 27.96 -19.24
C GLY A 133 7.40 27.35 -17.83
N ALA A 134 7.63 26.04 -17.70
CA ALA A 134 8.06 25.41 -16.44
C ALA A 134 9.03 26.35 -15.68
N PRO A 135 8.85 26.53 -14.37
CA PRO A 135 9.23 27.76 -13.65
C PRO A 135 10.63 28.22 -14.02
N THR A 136 10.69 29.23 -14.87
CA THR A 136 11.82 30.12 -14.94
C THR A 136 11.77 30.99 -13.70
N LEU A 137 12.92 31.22 -13.08
CA LEU A 137 13.05 31.99 -11.84
C LEU A 137 12.26 33.32 -11.93
N LEU A 138 11.16 33.42 -11.19
CA LEU A 138 10.30 34.60 -11.15
C LEU A 138 10.72 35.47 -9.96
N MET A 139 11.38 36.59 -10.23
CA MET A 139 11.65 37.58 -9.18
C MET A 139 10.50 38.57 -9.08
N VAL A 140 9.81 38.58 -7.94
CA VAL A 140 8.76 39.55 -7.63
C VAL A 140 9.36 40.63 -6.74
N SER A 141 9.21 41.90 -7.12
CA SER A 141 9.69 43.03 -6.32
C SER A 141 8.86 43.17 -5.04
N GLU A 142 9.50 43.47 -3.92
CA GLU A 142 8.84 43.86 -2.66
C GLU A 142 7.91 45.08 -2.80
N LYS A 143 8.04 45.86 -3.88
CA LYS A 143 7.24 47.06 -4.17
C LYS A 143 6.11 46.82 -5.18
N SER A 144 5.88 45.59 -5.63
CA SER A 144 4.72 45.30 -6.49
C SER A 144 3.44 45.49 -5.68
N ARG A 145 2.64 46.50 -6.02
CA ARG A 145 1.30 46.76 -5.48
C ARG A 145 0.28 46.74 -6.61
#